data_AF-A0A2I0HM50-F1
#
_entry.id   AF-A0A2I0HM50-F1
#
_cell.length_a   1.000
_cell.length_b   1.000
_cell.length_c   1.000
_cell.angle_alpha   90.00
_cell.angle_beta   90.00
_cell.angle_gamma   90.00
#
_symmetry.space_group_name_H-M   'P 1'
#
loop_
_entity.id
_entity.type
_entity.pdbx_description
1 polymer ?
#
loop_
_entity_poly.entity_id
_entity_poly.type
_entity_poly.pdbx_seq_one_letter_code
_entity_poly.pdbx_strand_id
1 'polypeptide(L)'
;MVVNATLAAIARHGMAAKPDIAVYQVASSVVNPLVFQELALLLHEHYCSSPCMDPKGRPIPVSSMKLFSSMEEFSAHLYGDASRRSGAYSKGKLSQRLEVICRKAVEQAKYLANIYEPYTFYQGRFDNSNTQRLMESMSEEEKRSFRFDVQSIDWKDYITNVHIPGLRRHVMKGRRTAVSQ
;
A
#
# COMPACT_ATOMS: atom_id res chain seq x y z
N MET A 1 10.33 11.01 8.06
CA MET A 1 10.83 11.65 6.83
C MET A 1 10.31 13.07 6.63
N VAL A 2 8.99 13.29 6.51
CA VAL A 2 8.44 14.66 6.31
C VAL A 2 8.89 15.63 7.39
N VAL A 3 8.71 15.28 8.67
CA VAL A 3 9.15 16.11 9.81
C VAL A 3 10.62 16.50 9.69
N ASN A 4 11.49 15.54 9.37
CA ASN A 4 12.93 15.78 9.27
C ASN A 4 13.26 16.69 8.08
N ALA A 5 12.60 16.50 6.93
CA ALA A 5 12.74 17.39 5.78
C ALA A 5 12.26 18.81 6.11
N THR A 6 11.17 18.95 6.88
CA THR A 6 10.68 20.24 7.38
C THR A 6 11.71 20.91 8.29
N LEU A 7 12.27 20.19 9.26
CA LEU A 7 13.31 20.71 10.15
C LEU A 7 14.55 21.15 9.37
N ALA A 8 14.96 20.37 8.38
CA ALA A 8 16.11 20.68 7.55
C ALA A 8 15.86 21.91 6.66
N ALA A 9 14.65 22.06 6.11
CA ALA A 9 14.24 23.25 5.38
C ALA A 9 14.22 24.51 6.27
N ILE A 10 13.73 24.38 7.51
CA ILE A 10 13.76 25.47 8.50
C ILE A 10 15.20 25.84 8.85
N ALA A 11 16.07 24.86 9.10
CA ALA A 11 17.48 25.12 9.39
C ALA A 11 18.17 25.87 8.24
N ARG A 12 17.81 25.53 6.99
CA ARG A 12 18.38 26.16 5.80
C ARG A 12 17.88 27.59 5.55
N HIS A 13 16.58 27.81 5.69
CA HIS A 13 15.92 29.05 5.23
C HIS A 13 15.43 29.96 6.36
N GLY A 14 15.35 29.46 7.58
CA GLY A 14 14.70 30.13 8.71
C GLY A 14 15.36 31.43 9.16
N MET A 15 16.60 31.71 8.73
CA MET A 15 17.32 32.95 9.05
C MET A 15 17.29 34.00 7.92
N ALA A 16 16.65 33.72 6.78
CA ALA A 16 16.62 34.65 5.66
C ALA A 16 15.68 35.83 5.94
N ALA A 17 16.17 37.07 5.76
CA ALA A 17 15.40 38.30 6.00
C ALA A 17 14.25 38.51 5.00
N LYS A 18 14.31 37.88 3.83
CA LYS A 18 13.24 37.80 2.82
C LYS A 18 13.23 36.38 2.23
N PRO A 19 12.48 35.44 2.82
CA PRO A 19 12.42 34.09 2.29
C PRO A 19 11.53 34.06 1.04
N ASP A 20 12.07 33.53 -0.06
CA ASP A 20 11.25 33.08 -1.20
C ASP A 20 10.45 31.84 -0.80
N ILE A 21 9.29 31.63 -1.43
CA ILE A 21 8.47 30.44 -1.20
C ILE A 21 9.16 29.23 -1.86
N ALA A 22 9.74 28.36 -1.04
CA ALA A 22 10.30 27.09 -1.48
C ALA A 22 9.34 25.92 -1.18
N VAL A 23 8.99 25.14 -2.19
CA VAL A 23 8.14 23.95 -2.06
C VAL A 23 9.00 22.69 -2.10
N TYR A 24 8.94 21.89 -1.05
CA TYR A 24 9.69 20.63 -0.92
C TYR A 24 8.74 19.43 -0.97
N GLN A 25 8.87 18.61 -2.01
CA GLN A 25 8.12 17.37 -2.14
C GLN A 25 8.92 16.21 -1.56
N VAL A 26 8.39 15.58 -0.52
CA VAL A 26 8.98 14.37 0.07
C VAL A 26 8.28 13.16 -0.54
N ALA A 27 8.76 12.75 -1.71
CA ALA A 27 8.21 11.64 -2.48
C ALA A 27 9.31 10.73 -2.99
N SER A 28 9.05 9.42 -3.00
CA SER A 28 9.92 8.40 -3.61
C SER A 28 9.62 8.19 -5.10
N SER A 29 8.59 8.84 -5.64
CA SER A 29 7.97 8.53 -6.94
C SER A 29 8.95 8.46 -8.12
N VAL A 30 9.80 9.48 -8.32
CA VAL A 30 10.76 9.53 -9.43
C VAL A 30 12.07 8.80 -9.09
N VAL A 31 12.52 8.88 -7.84
CA VAL A 31 13.90 8.51 -7.45
C VAL A 31 14.03 7.12 -6.86
N ASN A 32 12.97 6.57 -6.28
CA ASN A 32 12.93 5.24 -5.67
C ASN A 32 11.50 4.68 -5.66
N PRO A 33 10.91 4.43 -6.84
CA PRO A 33 9.50 4.07 -6.95
C PRO A 33 9.21 2.68 -6.37
N LEU A 34 8.19 2.58 -5.52
CA LEU A 34 7.52 1.30 -5.22
C LEU A 34 6.26 1.21 -6.07
N VAL A 35 6.25 0.32 -7.06
CA VAL A 35 5.08 0.11 -7.93
C VAL A 35 4.13 -0.94 -7.34
N PHE A 36 2.84 -0.85 -7.66
CA PHE A 36 1.82 -1.76 -7.12
C PHE A 36 2.12 -3.25 -7.37
N GLN A 37 2.71 -3.59 -8.52
CA GLN A 37 3.10 -4.97 -8.82
C GLN A 37 4.15 -5.49 -7.86
N GLU A 38 5.19 -4.70 -7.58
CA GLU A 38 6.24 -5.05 -6.65
C GLU A 38 5.70 -5.14 -5.22
N LEU A 39 4.88 -4.18 -4.79
CA LEU A 39 4.21 -4.25 -3.50
C LEU A 39 3.36 -5.52 -3.37
N ALA A 40 2.58 -5.88 -4.40
CA ALA A 40 1.76 -7.09 -4.39
C ALA A 40 2.60 -8.37 -4.26
N LEU A 41 3.76 -8.42 -4.93
CA LEU A 41 4.72 -9.53 -4.83
C LEU A 41 5.29 -9.62 -3.41
N LEU A 42 5.78 -8.52 -2.85
CA LEU A 42 6.33 -8.48 -1.48
C LEU A 42 5.31 -8.92 -0.43
N LEU A 43 4.06 -8.47 -0.57
CA LEU A 43 2.96 -8.89 0.30
C LEU A 43 2.68 -10.39 0.16
N HIS A 44 2.60 -10.91 -1.06
CA HIS A 44 2.37 -12.33 -1.32
C HIS A 44 3.49 -13.20 -0.72
N GLU A 45 4.76 -12.88 -0.99
CA GLU A 45 5.91 -13.59 -0.43
C GLU A 45 5.90 -13.60 1.11
N HIS A 46 5.60 -12.46 1.73
CA HIS A 46 5.51 -12.36 3.18
C HIS A 46 4.40 -13.27 3.75
N TYR A 47 3.19 -13.24 3.20
CA TYR A 47 2.09 -14.04 3.75
C TYR A 47 2.16 -15.52 3.37
N CYS A 48 2.87 -15.89 2.31
CA CYS A 48 3.20 -17.29 2.04
C CYS A 48 4.20 -17.84 3.06
N SER A 49 5.21 -17.04 3.45
CA SER A 49 6.24 -17.46 4.41
C SER A 49 5.79 -17.32 5.88
N SER A 50 4.99 -16.31 6.21
CA SER A 50 4.47 -16.02 7.55
C SER A 50 2.95 -15.78 7.48
N PRO A 51 2.16 -16.85 7.28
CA PRO A 51 0.72 -16.74 7.08
C PRO A 51 0.01 -16.20 8.31
N CYS A 52 -1.10 -15.50 8.07
CA CYS A 52 -2.09 -15.26 9.10
C CYS A 52 -2.79 -16.57 9.45
N MET A 53 -3.10 -16.76 10.73
CA MET A 53 -3.81 -17.95 11.20
C MET A 53 -5.30 -17.66 11.33
N ASP A 54 -6.13 -18.62 10.94
CA ASP A 54 -7.56 -18.60 11.22
C ASP A 54 -7.83 -18.86 12.73
N PRO A 55 -9.08 -18.71 13.22
CA PRO A 55 -9.40 -18.98 14.62
C PRO A 55 -9.14 -20.42 15.09
N LYS A 56 -8.93 -21.37 14.17
CA LYS A 56 -8.61 -22.77 14.44
C LYS A 56 -7.10 -23.04 14.36
N GLY A 57 -6.28 -21.99 14.20
CA GLY A 57 -4.82 -22.09 14.08
C GLY A 57 -4.33 -22.56 12.72
N ARG A 58 -5.18 -22.59 11.69
CA ARG A 58 -4.80 -23.02 10.34
C ARG A 58 -4.29 -21.83 9.52
N PRO A 59 -3.21 -21.99 8.74
CA PRO A 59 -2.73 -20.96 7.82
C PRO A 59 -3.82 -20.54 6.83
N ILE A 60 -4.02 -19.23 6.67
CA ILE A 60 -4.89 -18.67 5.64
C ILE A 60 -4.09 -18.62 4.33
N PRO A 61 -4.50 -19.37 3.28
CA PRO A 61 -3.80 -19.33 2.00
C PRO A 61 -4.01 -17.97 1.33
N VAL A 62 -2.92 -17.39 0.84
CA VAL A 62 -2.93 -16.14 0.09
C VAL A 62 -2.62 -16.45 -1.36
N SER A 63 -3.52 -16.06 -2.26
CA SER A 63 -3.29 -16.14 -3.70
C SER A 63 -2.58 -14.89 -4.19
N SER A 64 -1.78 -15.01 -5.25
CA SER A 64 -1.22 -13.84 -5.92
C SER A 64 -2.34 -12.91 -6.40
N MET A 65 -2.17 -11.62 -6.14
CA MET A 65 -3.11 -10.59 -6.59
C MET A 65 -3.05 -10.46 -8.11
N LYS A 66 -4.22 -10.46 -8.76
CA LYS A 66 -4.33 -10.09 -10.18
C LYS A 66 -4.48 -8.57 -10.29
N LEU A 67 -3.57 -7.95 -11.03
CA LEU A 67 -3.65 -6.54 -11.39
C LEU A 67 -4.33 -6.39 -12.74
N PHE A 68 -4.99 -5.26 -12.93
CA PHE A 68 -5.76 -4.93 -14.13
C PHE A 68 -5.25 -3.62 -14.70
N SER A 69 -5.39 -3.45 -16.01
CA SER A 69 -4.97 -2.25 -16.73
C SER A 69 -6.07 -1.21 -16.87
N SER A 70 -7.33 -1.60 -16.66
CA SER A 70 -8.47 -0.69 -16.69
C SER A 70 -9.62 -1.16 -15.78
N MET A 71 -10.55 -0.25 -15.52
CA MET A 71 -11.74 -0.54 -14.71
C MET A 71 -12.73 -1.48 -15.42
N GLU A 72 -12.74 -1.47 -16.76
CA GLU A 72 -13.51 -2.40 -17.58
C GLU A 72 -13.00 -3.83 -17.42
N GLU A 73 -11.67 -4.04 -17.50
CA GLU A 73 -11.05 -5.36 -17.34
C GLU A 73 -11.31 -5.92 -15.95
N PHE A 74 -11.16 -5.08 -14.91
CA PHE A 74 -11.47 -5.44 -13.53
C PHE A 74 -12.95 -5.81 -13.36
N SER A 75 -13.86 -4.99 -13.89
CA SER A 75 -15.30 -5.22 -13.81
C SER A 75 -15.74 -6.51 -14.51
N ALA A 76 -15.20 -6.76 -15.72
CA ALA A 76 -15.47 -7.98 -16.47
C ALA A 76 -14.99 -9.23 -15.71
N HIS A 77 -13.80 -9.15 -15.10
CA HIS A 77 -13.28 -10.22 -14.26
C HIS A 77 -14.18 -10.50 -13.04
N LEU A 78 -14.62 -9.46 -12.32
CA LEU A 78 -15.52 -9.62 -11.17
C LEU A 78 -16.86 -10.29 -11.55
N TYR A 79 -17.49 -9.86 -12.65
CA TYR A 79 -18.75 -10.47 -13.09
C TYR A 79 -18.56 -11.90 -13.58
N GLY A 80 -17.47 -12.20 -14.30
CA GLY A 80 -17.13 -13.55 -14.72
C GLY A 80 -16.96 -14.49 -13.53
N ASP A 81 -16.23 -14.04 -12.51
CA ASP A 81 -16.03 -14.80 -11.28
C ASP A 81 -17.31 -15.01 -10.48
N ALA A 82 -18.15 -13.98 -10.36
CA ALA A 82 -19.43 -14.08 -9.69
C ALA A 82 -20.39 -15.03 -10.41
N SER A 83 -20.43 -14.99 -11.75
CA SER A 83 -21.27 -15.85 -12.58
C SER A 83 -20.82 -17.32 -12.50
N ARG A 84 -19.51 -17.57 -12.51
CA ARG A 84 -18.96 -18.92 -12.31
C ARG A 84 -19.33 -19.47 -10.92
N ARG A 85 -19.25 -18.63 -9.89
CA ARG A 85 -19.60 -19.01 -8.52
C ARG A 85 -21.10 -19.25 -8.35
N SER A 86 -21.98 -18.46 -8.95
CA SER A 86 -23.43 -18.66 -8.85
C SER A 86 -23.91 -19.85 -9.70
N GLY A 87 -23.38 -20.01 -10.91
CA GLY A 87 -23.73 -21.10 -11.83
C GLY A 87 -23.33 -22.50 -11.34
N ALA A 88 -22.38 -22.60 -10.41
CA ALA A 88 -21.99 -23.85 -9.78
C ALA A 88 -23.04 -24.40 -8.77
N TYR A 89 -24.03 -23.59 -8.36
CA TYR A 89 -25.06 -24.01 -7.41
C TYR A 89 -26.41 -24.25 -8.11
N SER A 90 -26.92 -25.48 -8.03
CA SER A 90 -28.16 -25.95 -8.66
C SER A 90 -29.40 -25.09 -8.32
N LYS A 91 -30.35 -25.00 -9.27
CA LYS A 91 -31.59 -24.22 -9.19
C LYS A 91 -32.40 -24.56 -7.92
N GLY A 92 -32.48 -23.61 -6.98
CA GLY A 92 -33.28 -23.70 -5.75
C GLY A 92 -33.30 -22.35 -4.99
N LYS A 93 -34.16 -22.19 -3.98
CA LYS A 93 -34.28 -20.92 -3.21
C LYS A 93 -32.95 -20.47 -2.56
N LEU A 94 -32.08 -21.41 -2.18
CA LEU A 94 -30.74 -21.11 -1.67
C LEU A 94 -29.83 -20.46 -2.73
N SER A 95 -29.99 -20.85 -4.00
CA SER A 95 -29.23 -20.33 -5.14
C SER A 95 -29.62 -18.87 -5.44
N GLN A 96 -30.90 -18.50 -5.39
CA GLN A 96 -31.34 -17.10 -5.54
C GLN A 96 -30.79 -16.18 -4.44
N ARG A 97 -30.79 -16.64 -3.17
CA ARG A 97 -30.23 -15.85 -2.06
C ARG A 97 -28.73 -15.63 -2.23
N LEU A 98 -28.01 -16.66 -2.66
CA LEU A 98 -26.57 -16.58 -2.92
C LEU A 98 -26.27 -15.65 -4.11
N GLU A 99 -27.07 -15.69 -5.17
CA GLU A 99 -26.94 -14.80 -6.32
C GLU A 99 -27.10 -13.32 -5.92
N VAL A 100 -28.08 -13.00 -5.07
CA VAL A 100 -28.25 -11.64 -4.54
C VAL A 100 -27.05 -11.19 -3.71
N ILE A 101 -26.49 -12.07 -2.87
CA ILE A 101 -25.29 -11.76 -2.08
C ILE A 101 -24.09 -11.51 -2.99
N CYS A 102 -23.84 -12.40 -3.96
CA CYS A 102 -22.76 -12.25 -4.93
C CYS A 102 -22.89 -10.95 -5.73
N ARG A 103 -24.09 -10.63 -6.21
CA ARG A 103 -24.38 -9.38 -6.93
C ARG A 103 -24.04 -8.16 -6.07
N LYS A 104 -24.53 -8.12 -4.82
CA LYS A 104 -24.22 -7.01 -3.89
C LYS A 104 -22.72 -6.88 -3.61
N ALA A 105 -22.01 -7.99 -3.44
CA ALA A 105 -20.57 -7.98 -3.25
C ALA A 105 -19.81 -7.44 -4.47
N VAL A 106 -20.24 -7.81 -5.69
CA VAL A 106 -19.66 -7.28 -6.93
C VAL A 106 -19.90 -5.79 -7.07
N GLU A 107 -21.13 -5.32 -6.84
CA GLU A 107 -21.45 -3.89 -6.90
C GLU A 107 -20.65 -3.08 -5.87
N GLN A 108 -20.47 -3.62 -4.65
CA GLN A 108 -19.63 -3.00 -3.65
C GLN A 108 -18.15 -2.95 -4.06
N ALA A 109 -17.62 -4.05 -4.63
CA ALA A 109 -16.25 -4.10 -5.11
C ALA A 109 -16.00 -3.09 -6.25
N LYS A 110 -16.97 -2.95 -7.16
CA LYS A 110 -16.95 -1.95 -8.24
C LYS A 110 -16.98 -0.53 -7.71
N TYR A 111 -17.89 -0.25 -6.77
CA TYR A 111 -17.98 1.07 -6.15
C TYR A 111 -16.65 1.48 -5.48
N LEU A 112 -16.05 0.56 -4.72
CA LEU A 112 -14.73 0.81 -4.11
C LEU A 112 -13.65 1.01 -5.17
N ALA A 113 -13.61 0.18 -6.21
CA ALA A 113 -12.63 0.32 -7.28
C ALA A 113 -12.76 1.66 -8.01
N ASN A 114 -13.97 2.17 -8.25
CA ASN A 114 -14.17 3.51 -8.82
C ASN A 114 -13.64 4.62 -7.90
N ILE A 115 -13.80 4.50 -6.58
CA ILE A 115 -13.25 5.47 -5.63
C ILE A 115 -11.72 5.47 -5.67
N TYR A 116 -11.11 4.28 -5.78
CA TYR A 116 -9.66 4.11 -5.73
C TYR A 116 -8.96 4.20 -7.09
N GLU A 117 -9.73 4.22 -8.19
CA GLU A 117 -9.24 4.31 -9.55
C GLU A 117 -8.14 5.39 -9.74
N PRO A 118 -8.33 6.66 -9.31
CA PRO A 118 -7.31 7.69 -9.51
C PRO A 118 -6.04 7.46 -8.68
N TYR A 119 -6.02 6.53 -7.74
CA TYR A 119 -4.82 6.19 -6.96
C TYR A 119 -4.11 4.96 -7.51
N THR A 120 -4.85 4.01 -8.10
CA THR A 120 -4.30 2.75 -8.60
C THR A 120 -3.87 2.81 -10.06
N PHE A 121 -4.54 3.64 -10.88
CA PHE A 121 -4.25 3.76 -12.32
C PHE A 121 -3.46 5.01 -12.69
N TYR A 122 -3.20 5.90 -11.74
CA TYR A 122 -2.42 7.11 -11.99
C TYR A 122 -0.96 6.79 -12.30
N GLN A 123 -0.55 7.11 -13.52
CA GLN A 123 0.83 6.88 -14.01
C GLN A 123 1.76 8.07 -13.77
N GLY A 124 1.24 9.18 -13.26
CA GLY A 124 2.05 10.37 -13.02
C GLY A 124 3.10 10.13 -11.95
N ARG A 125 4.27 10.73 -12.16
CA ARG A 125 5.37 10.71 -11.21
C ARG A 125 5.55 12.10 -10.61
N PHE A 126 5.88 12.13 -9.32
CA PHE A 126 6.04 13.37 -8.57
C PHE A 126 7.52 13.72 -8.47
N ASP A 127 7.89 14.85 -9.07
CA ASP A 127 9.24 15.41 -8.97
C ASP A 127 9.57 15.78 -7.51
N ASN A 128 10.80 15.51 -7.11
CA ASN A 128 11.35 15.88 -5.82
C ASN A 128 12.68 16.64 -5.93
N SER A 129 12.96 17.26 -7.07
CA SER A 129 14.23 17.92 -7.38
C SER A 129 14.60 19.02 -6.36
N ASN A 130 13.61 19.78 -5.86
CA ASN A 130 13.84 20.76 -4.79
C ASN A 130 14.38 20.10 -3.51
N THR A 131 13.82 18.94 -3.14
CA THR A 131 14.22 18.20 -1.94
C THR A 131 15.60 17.57 -2.12
N GLN A 132 15.92 17.07 -3.32
CA GLN A 132 17.26 16.59 -3.64
C GLN A 132 18.30 17.70 -3.53
N ARG A 133 18.06 18.86 -4.16
CA ARG A 133 18.95 20.03 -4.04
C ARG A 133 19.14 20.51 -2.60
N LEU A 134 18.09 20.44 -1.78
CA LEU A 134 18.20 20.74 -0.35
C LEU A 134 19.17 19.77 0.34
N MET A 135 19.04 18.46 0.09
CA MET A 135 19.96 17.45 0.64
C MET A 135 21.39 17.60 0.11
N GLU A 136 21.57 17.92 -1.17
CA GLU A 136 22.89 18.15 -1.78
C GLU A 136 23.63 19.32 -1.16
N SER A 137 22.90 20.34 -0.68
CA SER A 137 23.48 21.50 0.00
C SER A 137 23.91 21.25 1.45
N MET A 138 23.58 20.08 2.01
CA MET A 138 23.89 19.72 3.41
C MET A 138 25.27 19.08 3.53
N SER A 139 25.91 19.27 4.68
CA SER A 139 27.09 18.50 5.05
C SER A 139 26.72 17.02 5.29
N GLU A 140 27.72 16.13 5.30
CA GLU A 140 27.50 14.73 5.60
C GLU A 140 27.01 14.51 7.04
N GLU A 141 27.41 15.36 7.98
CA GLU A 141 26.91 15.36 9.36
C GLU A 141 25.41 15.71 9.40
N GLU A 142 24.99 16.73 8.66
CA GLU A 142 23.59 17.15 8.55
C GLU A 142 22.74 16.07 7.90
N LYS A 143 23.20 15.48 6.79
CA LYS A 143 22.52 14.35 6.14
C LYS A 143 22.33 13.18 7.11
N ARG A 144 23.37 12.84 7.88
CA ARG A 144 23.31 11.79 8.90
C ARG A 144 22.44 12.15 10.10
N SER A 145 22.23 13.42 10.40
CA SER A 145 21.39 13.90 11.50
C SER A 145 19.91 13.90 11.10
N PHE A 146 19.57 14.56 9.98
CA PHE A 146 18.18 14.68 9.54
C PHE A 146 17.63 13.39 8.91
N ARG A 147 18.41 12.61 8.16
CA ARG A 147 18.00 11.31 7.58
C ARG A 147 16.61 11.29 6.93
N PHE A 148 16.46 12.01 5.83
CA PHE A 148 15.21 12.02 5.06
C PHE A 148 15.40 11.70 3.57
N ASP A 149 16.49 11.04 3.20
CA ASP A 149 16.69 10.55 1.84
C ASP A 149 15.79 9.35 1.55
N VAL A 150 14.82 9.54 0.64
CA VAL A 150 13.87 8.51 0.19
C VAL A 150 14.54 7.42 -0.64
N GLN A 151 15.71 7.67 -1.22
CA GLN A 151 16.44 6.67 -2.00
C GLN A 151 17.06 5.59 -1.10
N SER A 152 17.27 5.91 0.17
CA SER A 152 17.81 4.96 1.16
C SER A 152 16.81 3.89 1.61
N ILE A 153 15.54 3.99 1.20
CA ILE A 153 14.51 3.01 1.58
C ILE A 153 14.73 1.72 0.78
N ASP A 154 15.09 0.64 1.48
CA ASP A 154 14.94 -0.72 0.97
C ASP A 154 13.47 -1.13 1.11
N TRP A 155 12.74 -1.15 -0.01
CA TRP A 155 11.31 -1.47 0.01
C TRP A 155 11.03 -2.90 0.46
N LYS A 156 11.90 -3.85 0.14
CA LYS A 156 11.71 -5.24 0.55
C LYS A 156 11.84 -5.36 2.06
N ASP A 157 12.91 -4.83 2.64
CA ASP A 157 13.08 -4.83 4.08
C ASP A 157 11.97 -4.03 4.78
N TYR A 158 11.68 -2.82 4.29
CA TYR A 158 10.67 -1.97 4.89
C TYR A 158 9.28 -2.62 4.87
N ILE A 159 8.83 -3.19 3.75
CA ILE A 159 7.52 -3.82 3.68
C ILE A 159 7.47 -5.11 4.53
N THR A 160 8.44 -6.01 4.35
CA THR A 160 8.41 -7.35 4.93
C THR A 160 8.74 -7.36 6.43
N ASN A 161 9.71 -6.54 6.87
CA ASN A 161 10.28 -6.62 8.22
C ASN A 161 9.86 -5.45 9.12
N VAL A 162 9.44 -4.31 8.56
CA VAL A 162 9.04 -3.13 9.33
C VAL A 162 7.53 -2.89 9.27
N HIS A 163 6.97 -2.75 8.08
CA HIS A 163 5.60 -2.30 7.84
C HIS A 163 4.57 -3.36 8.22
N ILE A 164 4.64 -4.57 7.64
CA ILE A 164 3.67 -5.63 7.94
C ILE A 164 3.73 -6.04 9.43
N PRO A 165 4.91 -6.27 10.04
CA PRO A 165 4.99 -6.55 11.48
C PRO A 165 4.48 -5.39 12.34
N GLY A 166 4.76 -4.15 11.94
CA GLY A 166 4.24 -2.94 12.58
C GLY A 166 2.71 -2.88 12.54
N LEU A 167 2.10 -3.16 11.38
CA LEU A 167 0.65 -3.25 11.21
C LEU A 167 0.06 -4.35 12.11
N ARG A 168 0.69 -5.53 12.13
CA ARG A 168 0.27 -6.66 12.96
C ARG A 168 0.36 -6.36 14.46
N ARG A 169 1.33 -5.56 14.88
CA ARG A 169 1.54 -5.22 16.30
C ARG A 169 0.57 -4.15 16.78
N HIS A 170 0.34 -3.10 15.99
CA HIS A 170 -0.31 -1.88 16.45
C HIS A 170 -1.74 -1.71 15.94
N VAL A 171 -2.09 -2.25 14.77
CA VAL A 171 -3.40 -2.07 14.13
C VAL A 171 -4.23 -3.34 14.23
N MET A 172 -3.65 -4.46 13.82
CA MET A 172 -4.30 -5.76 13.98
C MET A 172 -4.17 -6.12 15.46
N LYS A 173 -5.18 -5.81 16.28
CA LYS A 173 -5.25 -6.37 17.62
C LYS A 173 -5.22 -7.88 17.46
N GLY A 174 -4.07 -8.51 17.73
CA GLY A 174 -4.01 -9.93 17.97
C GLY A 174 -5.03 -10.19 19.06
N ARG A 175 -6.10 -10.91 18.76
CA ARG A 175 -6.74 -11.75 19.78
C ARG A 175 -5.60 -12.66 20.22
N ARG A 176 -4.85 -12.23 21.25
CA ARG A 176 -3.90 -13.07 21.96
C ARG A 176 -4.74 -14.25 22.40
N THR A 177 -4.69 -15.35 21.64
CA THR A 177 -5.02 -16.65 22.19
C THR A 177 -3.99 -16.81 23.30
N ALA A 178 -4.45 -16.64 24.52
CA ALA A 178 -3.72 -17.04 25.70
C ALA A 178 -3.28 -18.48 25.46
N VAL A 179 -1.98 -18.67 25.23
CA VAL A 179 -1.38 -19.98 25.40
C VAL A 179 -1.29 -20.13 26.90
N SER A 180 -2.24 -20.86 27.46
CA SER A 180 -2.19 -21.33 28.84
C SER A 180 -0.89 -22.11 29.02
N GLN A 181 -0.06 -21.70 29.97
CA GLN A 181 0.90 -22.59 30.62
C GLN A 181 0.15 -23.56 31.53
#